data_AF-A0A2V9SAV5-F1
#
_entry.id   AF-A0A2V9SAV5-F1
#
_cell.length_a   1.000
_cell.length_b   1.000
_cell.length_c   1.000
_cell.angle_alpha   90.00
_cell.angle_beta   90.00
_cell.angle_gamma   90.00
#
_symmetry.space_group_name_H-M   'P 1'
#
loop_
_entity.id
_entity.type
_entity.pdbx_description
1 polymer ?
#
loop_
_entity_poly.entity_id
_entity_poly.type
_entity_poly.pdbx_seq_one_letter_code
_entity_poly.pdbx_strand_id
1 'polypeptide(L)'
;MSSGGFGAAQAPSLNNVIEQKLRAENIVKAGAGWFLWVAGLSMVNSILSLSGSGFRFIFGLGIAQIVDALAHQAGSSGFALDLIINGFVAGIFVVFWNFARQGQNWAFLVGMALYAVDGLILITFKDFLGVAFHGYVLFRIYSAMKVVPILHRLQQATAPAGAPIEPR
;
A
#
# COMPACT_ATOMS: atom_id res chain seq x y z
N MET A 1 54.91 26.23 -4.24
CA MET A 1 53.81 25.72 -5.09
C MET A 1 53.18 24.55 -4.35
N SER A 2 52.09 24.77 -3.61
CA SER A 2 51.40 23.74 -2.83
C SER A 2 50.43 22.98 -3.73
N SER A 3 50.70 21.70 -3.94
CA SER A 3 49.83 20.77 -4.68
C SER A 3 48.57 20.48 -3.87
N GLY A 4 47.44 21.03 -4.32
CA GLY A 4 46.12 20.70 -3.80
C GLY A 4 45.76 19.25 -4.13
N GLY A 5 45.72 18.39 -3.12
CA GLY A 5 45.16 17.06 -3.23
C GLY A 5 43.64 17.16 -3.33
N PHE A 6 43.11 17.01 -4.54
CA PHE A 6 41.69 16.71 -4.74
C PHE A 6 41.40 15.37 -4.08
N GLY A 7 40.68 15.39 -2.96
CA GLY A 7 40.22 14.19 -2.28
C GLY A 7 39.35 13.37 -3.22
N ALA A 8 39.89 12.27 -3.73
CA ALA A 8 39.12 11.28 -4.47
C ALA A 8 37.99 10.80 -3.56
N ALA A 9 36.74 11.03 -3.97
CA ALA A 9 35.57 10.48 -3.28
C ALA A 9 35.74 8.96 -3.19
N GLN A 10 35.94 8.45 -1.98
CA GLN A 10 36.07 7.01 -1.74
C GLN A 10 34.77 6.33 -2.17
N ALA A 11 34.88 5.37 -3.07
CA ALA A 11 33.75 4.55 -3.47
C ALA A 11 33.12 3.91 -2.21
N PRO A 12 31.78 3.86 -2.09
CA PRO A 12 31.13 3.24 -0.94
C PRO A 12 31.61 1.81 -0.75
N SER A 13 31.93 1.41 0.48
CA SER A 13 32.26 0.01 0.77
C SER A 13 31.06 -0.89 0.45
N LEU A 14 31.31 -2.14 0.05
CA LEU A 14 30.25 -3.10 -0.28
C LEU A 14 29.24 -3.25 0.87
N ASN A 15 29.71 -3.25 2.12
CA ASN A 15 28.87 -3.29 3.32
C ASN A 15 27.90 -2.11 3.37
N ASN A 16 28.36 -0.89 3.05
CA ASN A 16 27.49 0.29 3.02
C ASN A 16 26.40 0.17 1.94
N VAL A 17 26.70 -0.42 0.78
CA VAL A 17 25.72 -0.64 -0.29
C VAL A 17 24.68 -1.69 0.12
N ILE A 18 25.10 -2.77 0.78
CA ILE A 18 24.19 -3.80 1.30
C ILE A 18 23.27 -3.22 2.38
N GLU A 19 23.81 -2.44 3.32
CA GLU A 19 23.00 -1.77 4.34
C GLU A 19 21.97 -0.81 3.73
N GLN A 20 22.38 -0.02 2.73
CA GLN A 20 21.47 0.87 2.01
C GLN A 20 20.36 0.10 1.30
N LYS A 21 20.69 -1.04 0.68
CA LYS A 21 19.71 -1.91 0.02
C LYS A 21 18.69 -2.44 1.02
N LEU A 22 19.13 -2.96 2.16
CA LEU A 22 18.26 -3.48 3.21
C LEU A 22 17.32 -2.39 3.75
N ARG A 23 17.83 -1.17 3.96
CA ARG A 23 17.00 -0.02 4.38
C ARG A 23 15.96 0.34 3.32
N ALA A 24 16.36 0.43 2.04
CA ALA A 24 15.44 0.74 0.95
C ALA A 24 14.34 -0.33 0.82
N GLU A 25 14.71 -1.61 0.92
CA GLU A 25 13.77 -2.73 0.87
C GLU A 25 12.77 -2.68 2.03
N ASN A 26 13.23 -2.41 3.24
CA ASN A 26 12.37 -2.26 4.41
C ASN A 26 11.37 -1.09 4.25
N ILE A 27 11.80 0.05 3.68
CA ILE A 27 10.91 1.18 3.41
C ILE A 27 9.84 0.79 2.39
N VAL A 28 10.23 0.14 1.29
CA VAL A 28 9.29 -0.33 0.25
C VAL A 28 8.28 -1.32 0.84
N LYS A 29 8.75 -2.31 1.62
CA LYS A 29 7.89 -3.30 2.27
C LYS A 29 6.95 -2.67 3.30
N ALA A 30 7.44 -1.74 4.11
CA ALA A 30 6.62 -1.03 5.10
C ALA A 30 5.54 -0.17 4.45
N GLY A 31 5.83 0.47 3.31
CA GLY A 31 4.84 1.20 2.53
C GLY A 31 3.82 0.29 1.87
N ALA A 32 4.28 -0.76 1.17
CA ALA A 32 3.39 -1.75 0.57
C ALA A 32 2.49 -2.44 1.61
N GLY A 33 2.99 -2.63 2.84
CA GLY A 33 2.23 -3.18 3.96
C GLY A 33 0.95 -2.41 4.30
N TRP A 34 0.82 -1.15 3.91
CA TRP A 34 -0.42 -0.40 4.07
C TRP A 34 -1.57 -0.96 3.22
N PHE A 35 -1.30 -1.52 2.05
CA PHE A 35 -2.35 -2.24 1.29
C PHE A 35 -2.88 -3.44 2.08
N LEU A 36 -2.00 -4.17 2.77
CA LEU A 36 -2.40 -5.29 3.61
C LEU A 36 -3.17 -4.84 4.86
N TRP A 37 -2.77 -3.73 5.48
CA TRP A 37 -3.53 -3.11 6.57
C TRP A 37 -4.94 -2.71 6.11
N VAL A 38 -5.07 -2.07 4.94
CA VAL A 38 -6.37 -1.73 4.36
C VAL A 38 -7.22 -2.98 4.15
N ALA A 39 -6.67 -4.04 3.57
CA ALA A 39 -7.37 -5.32 3.40
C ALA A 39 -7.86 -5.90 4.74
N GLY A 40 -7.00 -5.91 5.76
CA GLY A 40 -7.33 -6.41 7.09
C GLY A 40 -8.41 -5.58 7.79
N LEU A 41 -8.30 -4.25 7.76
CA LEU A 41 -9.29 -3.34 8.32
C LEU A 41 -10.65 -3.48 7.61
N SER A 42 -10.65 -3.72 6.30
CA SER A 42 -11.88 -3.97 5.53
C SER A 42 -12.57 -5.27 5.95
N MET A 43 -11.81 -6.33 6.23
CA MET A 43 -12.38 -7.58 6.74
C MET A 43 -12.95 -7.43 8.16
N VAL A 44 -12.28 -6.65 9.01
CA VAL A 44 -12.79 -6.33 10.36
C VAL A 44 -14.16 -5.64 10.26
N ASN A 45 -14.39 -4.77 9.27
CA ASN A 45 -15.68 -4.13 9.07
C ASN A 45 -16.82 -5.13 8.85
N SER A 46 -16.64 -6.07 7.92
CA SER A 46 -17.67 -7.07 7.65
C SER A 46 -17.95 -7.96 8.86
N ILE A 47 -16.93 -8.26 9.67
CA ILE A 47 -17.10 -9.03 10.92
C ILE A 47 -17.83 -8.21 12.00
N LEU A 48 -17.58 -6.91 12.10
CA LEU A 48 -18.29 -6.06 13.05
C LEU A 48 -19.76 -5.85 12.65
N SER A 49 -20.03 -5.69 11.35
CA SER A 49 -21.38 -5.70 10.78
C SER A 49 -22.16 -6.98 11.18
N LEU A 50 -21.49 -8.13 11.12
CA LEU A 50 -22.01 -9.43 11.54
C LEU A 50 -22.42 -9.53 13.02
N SER A 51 -21.72 -8.82 13.90
CA SER A 51 -21.95 -8.89 15.35
C SER A 51 -23.24 -8.21 15.82
N GLY A 52 -23.94 -7.47 14.93
CA GLY A 52 -25.09 -6.66 15.30
C GLY A 52 -24.73 -5.48 16.22
N SER A 53 -23.45 -5.23 16.47
CA SER A 53 -23.03 -4.05 17.21
C SER A 53 -23.41 -2.81 16.38
N GLY A 54 -24.12 -1.86 16.95
CA GLY A 54 -24.44 -0.58 16.29
C GLY A 54 -23.21 0.30 16.04
N PHE A 55 -22.02 -0.29 16.01
CA PHE A 55 -20.74 0.39 15.89
C PHE A 55 -20.40 0.56 14.42
N ARG A 56 -20.43 1.81 13.94
CA ARG A 56 -20.02 2.16 12.58
C ARG A 56 -18.50 2.34 12.56
N PHE A 57 -17.79 1.41 11.91
CA PHE A 57 -16.34 1.49 11.85
C PHE A 57 -15.88 2.62 10.91
N ILE A 58 -15.15 3.59 11.47
CA ILE A 58 -14.85 4.88 10.81
C ILE A 58 -13.62 4.78 9.88
N PHE A 59 -12.83 3.71 9.97
CA PHE A 59 -11.65 3.50 9.10
C PHE A 59 -11.94 2.55 7.92
N GLY A 60 -13.21 2.46 7.52
CA GLY A 60 -13.67 1.60 6.42
C GLY A 60 -13.38 2.17 5.05
N LEU A 61 -13.52 1.31 4.04
CA LEU A 61 -13.52 1.71 2.64
C LEU A 61 -14.80 2.47 2.29
N GLY A 62 -14.72 3.42 1.36
CA GLY A 62 -15.87 4.14 0.84
C GLY A 62 -16.89 3.23 0.18
N ILE A 63 -16.41 2.25 -0.60
CA ILE A 63 -17.26 1.23 -1.24
C ILE A 63 -18.04 0.41 -0.21
N ALA A 64 -17.46 0.13 0.96
CA ALA A 64 -18.16 -0.60 2.02
C ALA A 64 -19.40 0.18 2.50
N GLN A 65 -19.32 1.51 2.59
CA GLN A 65 -20.49 2.33 2.98
C GLN A 65 -21.62 2.29 1.96
N ILE A 66 -21.29 2.15 0.66
CA ILE A 66 -22.29 1.95 -0.39
C ILE A 66 -22.94 0.58 -0.23
N VAL A 67 -22.13 -0.46 -0.02
CA VAL A 67 -22.61 -1.84 0.12
C VAL A 67 -23.50 -1.98 1.34
N ASP A 68 -23.12 -1.42 2.49
CA ASP A 68 -23.94 -1.38 3.71
C ASP A 68 -25.29 -0.69 3.46
N ALA A 69 -25.28 0.45 2.76
CA ALA A 69 -26.51 1.20 2.45
C ALA A 69 -27.46 0.42 1.53
N LEU A 70 -26.93 -0.38 0.60
CA LEU A 70 -27.72 -1.27 -0.26
C LEU A 70 -28.17 -2.52 0.48
N ALA A 71 -27.30 -3.11 1.31
CA ALA A 71 -27.59 -4.32 2.09
C ALA A 71 -28.73 -4.09 3.08
N HIS A 72 -28.79 -2.92 3.73
CA HIS A 72 -29.90 -2.54 4.61
C HIS A 72 -31.26 -2.49 3.89
N GLN A 73 -31.30 -2.23 2.59
CA GLN A 73 -32.53 -2.23 1.81
C GLN A 73 -32.95 -3.65 1.37
N ALA A 74 -32.01 -4.60 1.31
CA ALA A 74 -32.20 -5.95 0.79
C ALA A 74 -32.52 -7.02 1.86
N GLY A 75 -32.59 -6.64 3.14
CA GLY A 75 -32.89 -7.57 4.24
C GLY A 75 -31.81 -8.64 4.42
N SER A 76 -32.20 -9.89 4.71
CA SER A 76 -31.25 -11.00 5.00
C SER A 76 -30.31 -11.34 3.83
N SER A 77 -30.69 -11.02 2.59
CA SER A 77 -29.86 -11.22 1.40
C SER A 77 -28.72 -10.20 1.26
N GLY A 78 -28.84 -9.03 1.93
CA GLY A 78 -27.82 -7.98 1.93
C GLY A 78 -26.51 -8.40 2.62
N PHE A 79 -26.59 -9.33 3.58
CA PHE A 79 -25.42 -9.79 4.33
C PHE A 79 -24.43 -10.57 3.46
N ALA A 80 -24.92 -11.55 2.67
CA ALA A 80 -24.04 -12.33 1.81
C ALA A 80 -23.36 -11.45 0.75
N LEU A 81 -24.09 -10.45 0.25
CA LEU A 81 -23.56 -9.46 -0.68
C LEU A 81 -22.42 -8.64 -0.06
N ASP A 82 -22.57 -8.21 1.20
CA ASP A 82 -21.55 -7.46 1.92
C ASP A 82 -20.23 -8.23 2.08
N LEU A 83 -20.33 -9.49 2.52
CA LEU A 83 -19.15 -10.34 2.72
C LEU A 83 -18.42 -10.63 1.40
N ILE A 84 -19.18 -10.87 0.32
CA ILE A 84 -18.61 -11.14 -1.01
C ILE A 84 -17.87 -9.92 -1.53
N ILE A 85 -18.48 -8.73 -1.47
CA ILE A 85 -17.88 -7.51 -2.02
C ILE A 85 -16.66 -7.10 -1.19
N ASN A 86 -16.77 -7.04 0.13
CA ASN A 86 -15.64 -6.66 0.98
C ASN A 86 -14.50 -7.69 0.90
N GLY A 87 -14.81 -8.98 0.85
CA GLY A 87 -13.81 -10.03 0.64
C GLY A 87 -13.09 -9.89 -0.71
N PHE A 88 -13.83 -9.59 -1.78
CA PHE A 88 -13.25 -9.34 -3.11
C PHE A 88 -12.32 -8.11 -3.10
N VAL A 89 -12.76 -7.01 -2.51
CA VAL A 89 -11.97 -5.77 -2.43
C VAL A 89 -10.72 -5.98 -1.56
N ALA A 90 -10.83 -6.66 -0.42
CA ALA A 90 -9.70 -7.04 0.41
C ALA A 90 -8.69 -7.90 -0.39
N GLY A 91 -9.18 -8.86 -1.19
CA GLY A 91 -8.37 -9.67 -2.09
C GLY A 91 -7.58 -8.84 -3.10
N ILE A 92 -8.20 -7.82 -3.71
CA ILE A 92 -7.51 -6.89 -4.62
C ILE A 92 -6.36 -6.17 -3.90
N PHE A 93 -6.58 -5.68 -2.68
CA PHE A 93 -5.52 -5.01 -1.92
C PHE A 93 -4.38 -5.97 -1.51
N VAL A 94 -4.68 -7.24 -1.26
CA VAL A 94 -3.64 -8.28 -1.04
C VAL A 94 -2.80 -8.49 -2.31
N VAL A 95 -3.42 -8.46 -3.50
CA VAL A 95 -2.68 -8.53 -4.77
C VAL A 95 -1.73 -7.34 -4.91
N PHE A 96 -2.22 -6.12 -4.66
CA PHE A 96 -1.35 -4.93 -4.71
C PHE A 96 -0.23 -5.00 -3.68
N TRP A 97 -0.49 -5.43 -2.45
CA TRP A 97 0.55 -5.67 -1.46
C TRP A 97 1.63 -6.62 -1.98
N ASN A 98 1.22 -7.76 -2.56
CA ASN A 98 2.14 -8.79 -3.00
C ASN A 98 3.08 -8.30 -4.12
N PHE A 99 2.59 -7.51 -5.07
CA PHE A 99 3.42 -6.94 -6.13
C PHE A 99 4.20 -5.70 -5.67
N ALA A 100 3.58 -4.80 -4.91
CA ALA A 100 4.23 -3.58 -4.43
C ALA A 100 5.44 -3.89 -3.52
N ARG A 101 5.35 -4.91 -2.65
CA ARG A 101 6.48 -5.33 -1.80
C ARG A 101 7.69 -5.86 -2.58
N GLN A 102 7.50 -6.23 -3.85
CA GLN A 102 8.55 -6.65 -4.77
C GLN A 102 9.15 -5.47 -5.57
N GLY A 103 8.71 -4.23 -5.31
CA GLY A 103 9.15 -3.04 -6.03
C GLY A 103 8.44 -2.81 -7.36
N GLN A 104 7.28 -3.45 -7.59
CA GLN A 104 6.52 -3.27 -8.83
C GLN A 104 5.77 -1.93 -8.82
N ASN A 105 6.21 -0.98 -9.66
CA ASN A 105 5.65 0.38 -9.70
C ASN A 105 4.17 0.42 -10.08
N TRP A 106 3.73 -0.48 -10.98
CA TRP A 106 2.33 -0.52 -11.42
C TRP A 106 1.39 -0.81 -10.24
N ALA A 107 1.80 -1.68 -9.31
CA ALA A 107 0.98 -2.06 -8.16
C ALA A 107 0.80 -0.88 -7.19
N PHE A 108 1.84 -0.09 -6.98
CA PHE A 108 1.74 1.17 -6.24
C PHE A 108 0.79 2.15 -6.94
N LEU A 109 0.99 2.40 -8.23
CA LEU A 109 0.22 3.41 -8.96
C LEU A 109 -1.26 3.06 -9.05
N VAL A 110 -1.58 1.85 -9.52
CA VAL A 110 -2.97 1.39 -9.69
C VAL A 110 -3.65 1.25 -8.33
N GLY A 111 -2.96 0.68 -7.34
CA GLY A 111 -3.49 0.52 -5.99
C GLY A 111 -3.79 1.86 -5.32
N MET A 112 -2.89 2.85 -5.43
CA MET A 112 -3.14 4.21 -4.93
C MET A 112 -4.29 4.89 -5.67
N ALA A 113 -4.38 4.74 -6.99
CA ALA A 113 -5.47 5.34 -7.76
C ALA A 113 -6.84 4.80 -7.34
N LEU A 114 -6.97 3.48 -7.22
CA LEU A 114 -8.22 2.85 -6.74
C LEU A 114 -8.57 3.28 -5.32
N TYR A 115 -7.58 3.29 -4.43
CA TYR A 115 -7.80 3.71 -3.04
C TYR A 115 -8.13 5.20 -2.91
N ALA A 116 -7.57 6.06 -3.78
CA ALA A 116 -7.93 7.47 -3.83
C ALA A 116 -9.37 7.67 -4.32
N VAL A 117 -9.79 6.96 -5.37
CA VAL A 117 -11.18 6.99 -5.85
C VAL A 117 -12.14 6.51 -4.77
N ASP A 118 -11.79 5.44 -4.05
CA ASP A 118 -12.57 4.96 -2.91
C ASP A 118 -12.68 6.02 -1.80
N GLY A 119 -11.59 6.72 -1.49
CA GLY A 119 -11.59 7.83 -0.54
C GLY A 119 -12.48 9.01 -0.94
N LEU A 120 -12.71 9.25 -2.25
CA LEU A 120 -13.64 10.30 -2.71
C LEU A 120 -15.09 9.95 -2.37
N ILE A 121 -15.44 8.67 -2.32
CA ILE A 121 -16.79 8.21 -1.92
C ILE A 121 -17.07 8.65 -0.47
N LEU A 122 -16.08 8.60 0.42
CA LEU A 122 -16.26 8.97 1.83
C LEU A 122 -16.70 10.44 2.02
N ILE A 123 -16.36 11.32 1.07
CA ILE A 123 -16.80 12.72 1.08
C ILE A 123 -18.32 12.80 0.94
N THR A 124 -18.95 11.96 0.12
CA THR A 124 -20.42 11.97 -0.05
C THR A 124 -21.14 11.54 1.23
N PHE A 125 -20.50 10.69 2.03
CA PHE A 125 -20.97 10.26 3.35
C PHE A 125 -20.55 11.18 4.49
N LYS A 126 -19.84 12.29 4.19
CA LYS A 126 -19.30 13.26 5.17
C LYS A 126 -18.36 12.62 6.21
N ASP A 127 -17.73 11.52 5.86
CA ASP A 127 -16.78 10.81 6.74
C ASP A 127 -15.38 11.41 6.61
N PHE A 128 -15.19 12.60 7.18
CA PHE A 128 -13.94 13.34 7.08
C PHE A 128 -12.77 12.64 7.79
N LEU A 129 -13.05 11.84 8.82
CA LEU A 129 -12.01 11.05 9.50
C LEU A 129 -11.53 9.91 8.61
N GLY A 130 -12.45 9.22 7.94
CA GLY A 130 -12.14 8.23 6.91
C GLY A 130 -11.34 8.83 5.75
N VAL A 131 -11.71 10.02 5.27
CA VAL A 131 -10.97 10.76 4.22
C VAL A 131 -9.55 11.09 4.68
N ALA A 132 -9.38 11.58 5.91
CA ALA A 132 -8.05 11.89 6.46
C ALA A 132 -7.18 10.64 6.58
N PHE A 133 -7.76 9.51 7.01
CA PHE A 133 -7.08 8.22 7.05
C PHE A 133 -6.65 7.75 5.65
N HIS A 134 -7.53 7.90 4.64
CA HIS A 134 -7.18 7.58 3.25
C HIS A 134 -6.01 8.42 2.76
N GLY A 135 -6.02 9.73 3.02
CA GLY A 135 -4.92 10.64 2.69
C GLY A 135 -3.61 10.23 3.36
N TYR A 136 -3.66 9.84 4.64
CA TYR A 136 -2.49 9.35 5.37
C TYR A 136 -1.92 8.06 4.76
N VAL A 137 -2.77 7.07 4.48
CA VAL A 137 -2.38 5.81 3.86
C VAL A 137 -1.76 6.07 2.47
N LEU A 138 -2.38 6.91 1.64
CA LEU A 138 -1.83 7.32 0.34
C LEU A 138 -0.45 7.97 0.50
N PHE A 139 -0.28 8.87 1.47
CA PHE A 139 1.01 9.50 1.73
C PHE A 139 2.09 8.48 2.11
N ARG A 140 1.75 7.48 2.95
CA ARG A 140 2.68 6.41 3.35
C ARG A 140 3.08 5.53 2.17
N ILE A 141 2.12 5.14 1.34
CA ILE A 141 2.35 4.32 0.14
C ILE A 141 3.19 5.10 -0.88
N TYR A 142 2.84 6.36 -1.16
CA TYR A 142 3.58 7.23 -2.08
C TYR A 142 5.02 7.46 -1.62
N SER A 143 5.22 7.67 -0.31
CA SER A 143 6.57 7.85 0.26
C SER A 143 7.46 6.64 0.02
N ALA A 144 6.91 5.42 0.07
CA ALA A 144 7.64 4.20 -0.23
C ALA A 144 7.86 3.99 -1.74
N MET A 145 6.88 4.31 -2.58
CA MET A 145 7.01 4.23 -4.05
C MET A 145 8.20 5.05 -4.55
N LYS A 146 8.44 6.24 -3.99
CA LYS A 146 9.60 7.08 -4.34
C LYS A 146 10.96 6.41 -4.09
N VAL A 147 11.02 5.39 -3.24
CA VAL A 147 12.25 4.66 -2.89
C VAL A 147 12.51 3.49 -3.85
N VAL A 148 11.50 3.04 -4.62
CA VAL A 148 11.63 1.91 -5.55
C VAL A 148 12.77 2.08 -6.56
N PRO A 149 12.97 3.24 -7.22
CA PRO A 149 14.11 3.39 -8.14
C PRO A 149 15.47 3.23 -7.47
N ILE A 150 15.59 3.65 -6.20
CA ILE A 150 16.82 3.51 -5.41
C ILE A 150 17.04 2.03 -5.07
N LEU A 151 15.99 1.32 -4.65
CA LEU A 151 16.05 -0.12 -4.40
C LEU A 151 16.52 -0.88 -5.64
N HIS A 152 15.99 -0.55 -6.82
CA HIS A 152 16.37 -1.20 -8.08
C HIS A 152 17.85 -0.98 -8.43
N ARG A 153 18.35 0.25 -8.28
CA ARG A 153 19.77 0.57 -8.50
C ARG A 153 20.68 -0.20 -7.54
N LEU A 154 20.32 -0.24 -6.25
CA LEU A 154 21.11 -0.94 -5.22
C LEU A 154 21.09 -2.46 -5.44
N GLN A 155 19.98 -3.01 -5.93
CA GLN A 155 19.88 -4.42 -6.32
C GLN A 155 20.80 -4.74 -7.50
N GLN A 156 20.86 -3.88 -8.51
CA GLN A 156 21.78 -4.05 -9.65
C GLN A 156 23.25 -3.95 -9.19
N ALA A 157 23.58 -2.99 -8.31
CA ALA A 157 24.93 -2.80 -7.79
C ALA A 157 25.42 -3.95 -6.89
N THR A 158 24.51 -4.74 -6.33
CA THR A 158 24.83 -5.92 -5.50
C THR A 158 24.59 -7.24 -6.23
N ALA A 159 24.19 -7.22 -7.50
CA ALA A 159 23.97 -8.42 -8.28
C ALA A 159 25.32 -9.08 -8.65
N PRO A 160 25.43 -10.43 -8.58
CA PRO A 160 26.60 -11.14 -9.09
C PRO A 160 26.83 -10.83 -10.58
N ALA A 161 28.09 -10.75 -11.01
CA ALA A 161 28.43 -10.59 -12.42
C ALA A 161 27.83 -11.75 -13.24
N GLY A 162 26.98 -11.44 -14.22
CA GLY A 162 26.31 -12.42 -15.08
C GLY A 162 24.88 -12.83 -14.66
N ALA A 163 24.30 -12.21 -13.62
CA ALA A 163 22.89 -12.44 -13.28
C ALA A 163 21.95 -12.03 -14.44
N PRO A 164 20.90 -12.82 -14.75
CA PRO A 164 19.90 -12.46 -15.75
C PRO A 164 19.25 -11.11 -15.44
N ILE A 165 19.05 -10.28 -16.47
CA ILE A 165 18.25 -9.04 -16.34
C ILE A 165 16.78 -9.46 -16.25
N GLU A 166 16.19 -9.44 -15.06
CA GLU A 166 14.74 -9.60 -14.91
C GLU A 166 14.03 -8.29 -15.26
N PRO A 167 13.15 -8.27 -16.27
CA PRO A 167 12.25 -7.13 -16.49
C PRO A 167 11.25 -7.04 -15.33
N ARG A 168 11.20 -5.89 -14.66
CA ARG A 168 10.21 -5.57 -13.62
C ARG A 168 9.32 -4.43 -14.06
#